data_AF-A0A7K2LSF5-F1
#
_entry.id   AF-A0A7K2LSF5-F1
#
_cell.length_a   1.000
_cell.length_b   1.000
_cell.length_c   1.000
_cell.angle_alpha   90.00
_cell.angle_beta   90.00
_cell.angle_gamma   90.00
#
_symmetry.space_group_name_H-M   'P 1'
#
loop_
_entity.id
_entity.type
_entity.pdbx_description
1 polymer ?
#
loop_
_entity_poly.entity_id
_entity_poly.type
_entity_poly.pdbx_seq_one_letter_code
_entity_poly.pdbx_strand_id
1 'polypeptide(L)' 'IVLVVEGAARGVEPVPGVRVEAAPGSGDDLIVELVGRAGDRDVVVVTADRELRRRVTDLGAEVTGPRAVRD' A
#
# COMPACT_ATOMS: atom_id res chain seq x y z
N ILE A 1 -5.61 -8.38 -1.97
CA ILE A 1 -4.67 -7.29 -2.29
C ILE A 1 -5.39 -5.96 -2.08
N VAL A 2 -4.70 -4.92 -1.60
CA VAL A 2 -5.24 -3.55 -1.55
C VAL A 2 -4.37 -2.68 -2.45
N LEU A 3 -5.00 -2.02 -3.42
CA LEU A 3 -4.38 -1.03 -4.29
C LEU A 3 -4.76 0.36 -3.76
N VAL A 4 -3.76 1.14 -3.35
CA VAL A 4 -3.96 2.53 -2.95
C VAL A 4 -3.79 3.42 -4.18
N VAL A 5 -4.79 4.28 -4.44
CA VAL A 5 -4.78 5.21 -5.56
C VAL A 5 -4.91 6.64 -5.08
N GLU A 6 -4.33 7.58 -5.82
CA GLU A 6 -4.37 9.01 -5.52
C GLU A 6 -4.53 9.85 -6.79
N GLY A 7 -4.82 11.15 -6.62
CA GLY A 7 -4.94 12.10 -7.73
C GLY A 7 -5.86 11.62 -8.85
N ALA A 8 -5.33 11.62 -10.08
CA ALA A 8 -6.07 11.23 -11.28
C ALA A 8 -6.52 9.76 -11.30
N ALA A 9 -5.92 8.89 -10.48
CA ALA A 9 -6.24 7.47 -10.42
C ALA A 9 -7.41 7.12 -9.47
N ARG A 10 -8.00 8.09 -8.77
CA ARG A 10 -9.10 7.83 -7.81
C ARG A 10 -10.35 7.20 -8.42
N GLY A 11 -10.52 7.25 -9.75
CA GLY A 11 -11.63 6.62 -10.47
C GLY A 11 -11.33 5.18 -10.96
N VAL A 12 -10.24 4.56 -10.51
CA VAL A 12 -9.94 3.17 -10.86
C VAL A 12 -10.95 2.25 -10.17
N GLU A 13 -11.69 1.49 -10.98
CA GLU A 13 -12.66 0.51 -10.49
C GLU A 13 -11.96 -0.76 -9.94
N PRO A 14 -12.51 -1.38 -8.88
CA PRO A 14 -11.97 -2.61 -8.33
C PRO A 14 -12.23 -3.81 -9.26
N VAL A 15 -11.38 -4.83 -9.13
CA VAL A 15 -11.55 -6.14 -9.77
C VAL A 15 -11.62 -7.24 -8.70
N PRO A 16 -12.19 -8.42 -8.99
CA PRO A 16 -12.23 -9.51 -8.02
C PRO A 16 -10.85 -9.82 -7.41
N GLY A 17 -10.76 -9.85 -6.08
CA GLY A 17 -9.51 -10.10 -5.34
C GLY A 17 -8.64 -8.85 -5.05
N VAL A 18 -8.98 -7.70 -5.65
CA VAL A 18 -8.27 -6.42 -5.45
C VAL A 18 -9.25 -5.37 -4.93
N ARG A 19 -9.05 -4.94 -3.68
CA ARG A 19 -9.74 -3.77 -3.13
C ARG A 19 -8.99 -2.52 -3.56
N VAL A 20 -9.70 -1.49 -4.01
CA VAL A 20 -9.12 -0.18 -4.32
C VAL A 20 -9.51 0.80 -3.22
N GLU A 21 -8.52 1.50 -2.67
CA GLU A 21 -8.71 2.52 -1.64
C GLU A 21 -8.14 3.86 -2.16
N ALA A 22 -8.98 4.89 -2.21
CA ALA A 22 -8.58 6.21 -2.66
C ALA A 22 -8.02 7.04 -1.50
N ALA A 23 -6.73 7.38 -1.54
CA ALA A 23 -6.11 8.24 -0.55
C ALA A 23 -6.70 9.66 -0.63
N PRO A 24 -7.26 10.22 0.46
CA PRO A 24 -7.80 11.58 0.47
C PRO A 24 -6.71 12.64 0.33
N GLY A 25 -5.49 12.34 0.80
CA GLY A 25 -4.27 13.11 0.60
C GLY A 25 -3.22 12.27 -0.13
N SER A 26 -2.15 11.91 0.60
CA SER A 26 -1.04 11.09 0.10
C SER A 26 -1.36 9.59 0.18
N GLY A 27 -1.03 8.86 -0.88
CA GLY A 27 -1.05 7.40 -0.91
C GLY A 27 -0.15 6.79 0.17
N ASP A 28 1.03 7.36 0.42
CA ASP A 28 1.98 6.86 1.41
C ASP A 28 1.40 6.91 2.82
N ASP A 29 0.70 8.00 3.15
CA ASP A 29 0.08 8.15 4.47
C ASP A 29 -1.06 7.15 4.68
N LEU A 30 -1.88 6.93 3.64
CA LEU A 30 -2.91 5.89 3.69
C LEU A 30 -2.31 4.49 3.79
N ILE A 31 -1.21 4.21 3.10
CA ILE A 31 -0.49 2.93 3.22
C ILE A 31 -0.04 2.71 4.67
N VAL A 32 0.61 3.71 5.29
CA VAL A 32 1.05 3.62 6.70
C VAL A 32 -0.14 3.38 7.63
N GLU A 33 -1.26 4.08 7.43
CA GLU A 33 -2.49 3.89 8.20
C GLU A 33 -3.05 2.46 8.06
N LEU A 34 -3.10 1.92 6.84
CA LEU A 34 -3.59 0.57 6.56
C LEU A 34 -2.69 -0.50 7.18
N VAL A 35 -1.37 -0.30 7.13
CA VAL A 35 -0.40 -1.19 7.81
C VAL A 35 -0.64 -1.16 9.32
N GLY A 36 -0.78 0.02 9.93
CA GLY A 36 -1.03 0.13 11.38
C GLY A 36 -2.35 -0.51 11.82
N ARG A 37 -3.36 -0.56 10.93
CA ARG A 37 -4.64 -1.26 11.17
C ARG A 37 -4.57 -2.77 10.89
N ALA A 38 -3.47 -3.26 10.36
CA ALA A 38 -3.35 -4.68 10.03
C ALA A 38 -3.33 -5.57 11.28
N GLY A 39 -2.88 -5.04 12.42
CA GLY A 39 -2.69 -5.81 13.65
C GLY A 39 -1.60 -6.87 13.46
N ASP A 40 -1.82 -8.07 14.00
CA ASP A 40 -0.87 -9.19 13.94
C ASP A 40 -0.83 -9.91 12.57
N ARG A 41 -1.42 -9.33 11.52
CA ARG A 41 -1.41 -9.93 10.18
C ARG A 41 -0.10 -9.62 9.48
N ASP A 42 0.46 -10.61 8.79
CA ASP A 42 1.59 -10.40 7.89
C ASP A 42 1.19 -9.47 6.74
N VAL A 43 1.93 -8.37 6.59
CA VAL A 43 1.70 -7.36 5.54
C VAL A 43 2.94 -7.21 4.69
N VAL A 44 2.76 -7.30 3.38
CA VAL A 44 3.78 -6.93 2.39
C VAL A 44 3.38 -5.63 1.73
N VAL A 45 4.25 -4.62 1.80
CA VAL A 45 4.11 -3.36 1.06
C VAL A 45 4.98 -3.39 -0.18
N VAL A 46 4.38 -3.06 -1.33
CA VAL A 46 5.10 -2.95 -2.59
C VAL A 46 5.41 -1.48 -2.85
N THR A 47 6.67 -1.07 -2.74
CA THR A 47 7.08 0.31 -3.02
C THR A 47 8.55 0.39 -3.43
N ALA A 48 8.90 1.40 -4.22
CA ALA A 48 10.29 1.77 -4.49
C ALA A 48 10.78 2.91 -3.57
N ASP A 49 9.87 3.55 -2.83
CA ASP A 49 10.18 4.67 -1.97
C ASP A 49 10.88 4.21 -0.69
N ARG A 50 12.02 4.84 -0.37
CA ARG A 50 12.86 4.45 0.77
C ARG A 50 12.31 4.96 2.10
N GLU A 51 11.67 6.13 2.10
CA GLU A 51 11.07 6.71 3.30
C GLU A 51 9.83 5.89 3.70
N LEU A 52 8.95 5.59 2.75
CA LEU A 52 7.79 4.75 3.00
C LEU A 52 8.22 3.37 3.50
N ARG A 53 9.23 2.75 2.85
CA ARG A 53 9.80 1.48 3.30
C ARG A 53 10.17 1.51 4.78
N ARG A 54 10.88 2.55 5.22
CA ARG A 54 11.26 2.71 6.63
C ARG A 54 10.00 2.77 7.51
N ARG A 55 9.08 3.68 7.19
CA ARG A 55 7.85 3.90 7.98
C ARG A 55 7.01 2.64 8.16
N VAL A 56 6.85 1.82 7.13
CA VAL A 56 6.03 0.60 7.21
C VAL A 56 6.76 -0.57 7.87
N THR A 57 8.09 -0.64 7.71
CA THR A 57 8.90 -1.64 8.43
C THR A 57 8.91 -1.36 9.94
N ASP A 58 8.91 -0.09 10.34
CA ASP A 58 8.77 0.31 11.75
C ASP A 58 7.43 -0.15 12.37
N LEU A 59 6.43 -0.43 11.52
CA LEU A 59 5.13 -1.00 11.90
C LEU A 59 5.05 -2.52 11.74
N GLY A 60 6.15 -3.18 11.40
CA GLY A 60 6.22 -4.65 11.25
C GLY A 60 5.88 -5.18 9.86
N ALA A 61 5.69 -4.32 8.84
CA ALA A 61 5.47 -4.79 7.49
C ALA A 61 6.77 -5.22 6.79
N GLU A 62 6.67 -6.26 5.96
CA GLU A 62 7.68 -6.58 4.96
C GLU A 62 7.57 -5.65 3.75
N VAL A 63 8.68 -5.47 3.03
CA VAL A 63 8.71 -4.59 1.85
C VAL A 63 9.37 -5.27 0.68
N THR A 64 8.72 -5.19 -0.48
CA THR A 64 9.27 -5.60 -1.77
C THR A 64 9.18 -4.49 -2.81
N GLY A 65 9.97 -4.62 -3.88
CA GLY A 65 10.01 -3.63 -4.95
C GLY A 65 8.87 -3.82 -5.97
N PRO A 66 8.51 -2.78 -6.75
CA PRO A 66 7.42 -2.85 -7.74
C PRO A 66 7.60 -3.88 -8.87
N ARG A 67 8.78 -4.50 -9.00
CA ARG A 67 8.97 -5.60 -9.95
C ARG A 67 8.19 -6.85 -9.55
N ALA A 68 7.94 -7.05 -8.25
CA ALA A 68 7.25 -8.23 -7.73
C ALA A 68 5.78 -8.35 -8.17
N VAL A 69 5.17 -7.30 -8.74
CA VAL A 69 3.79 -7.32 -9.24
C VAL A 69 3.69 -7.46 -10.76
N ARG A 70 4.82 -7.63 -11.45
CA ARG A 70 4.88 -7.83 -12.91
C ARG A 70 5.00 -9.31 -13.31
N ASP A 71 5.45 -10.15 -12.39
CA ASP A 71 5.74 -11.57 -12.57
C ASP A 71 4.64 -12.41 -11.90
#